data_AF-A0A7X4DTF6-F1
#
_entry.id   AF-A0A7X4DTF6-F1
#
_cell.length_a   1.000
_cell.length_b   1.000
_cell.length_c   1.000
_cell.angle_alpha   90.00
_cell.angle_beta   90.00
_cell.angle_gamma   90.00
#
_symmetry.space_group_name_H-M   'P 1'
#
loop_
_entity.id
_entity.type
_entity.pdbx_description
1 polymer ?
#
loop_
_entity_poly.entity_id
_entity_poly.type
_entity_poly.pdbx_seq_one_letter_code
_entity_poly.pdbx_strand_id
1 'polypeptide(L)'
;MSVLPKWADAVLIPLLSILISFVISGLVILYLGLNPFEALRLMVTGALGSSYGWGYTLFYTTNFIFTGLCAAIAFHARLFNIGGEGQATLGGLGVALVCLAVPWPHWTLALPAAMIGGALFGAAWAFIPAWLQARRGSHIVITTIMFNYIAAALMVYLVVEILKPEGSMDPATRRFGPGAELPLFADIFGLVGIPFSSSAPANISFFIALLACLLFWLLVWRTR
;
A
#
# COMPACT_ATOMS: atom_id res chain seq x y z
N MET A 1 23.81 -11.02 -29.65
CA MET A 1 23.91 -10.33 -28.35
C MET A 1 24.47 -11.34 -27.36
N SER A 2 25.75 -11.20 -26.99
CA SER A 2 26.39 -12.11 -26.03
C SER A 2 25.66 -12.01 -24.70
N VAL A 3 25.00 -13.08 -24.30
CA VAL A 3 24.34 -13.18 -22.99
C VAL A 3 25.42 -12.96 -21.94
N LEU A 4 25.27 -11.90 -21.14
CA LEU A 4 26.18 -11.62 -20.04
C LEU A 4 26.21 -12.83 -19.10
N PRO A 5 27.31 -13.06 -18.37
CA PRO A 5 27.34 -14.09 -17.35
C PRO A 5 26.18 -13.87 -16.35
N LYS A 6 25.48 -14.93 -15.94
CA LYS A 6 24.32 -14.83 -15.03
C LYS A 6 24.59 -14.05 -13.73
N TRP A 7 25.84 -14.04 -13.25
CA TRP A 7 26.25 -13.25 -12.09
C TRP A 7 26.34 -11.75 -12.39
N ALA A 8 26.71 -11.38 -13.62
CA ALA A 8 26.76 -9.99 -14.06
C ALA A 8 25.35 -9.43 -14.22
N ASP A 9 24.42 -10.21 -14.78
CA ASP A 9 23.01 -9.79 -14.86
C ASP A 9 22.35 -9.66 -13.49
N ALA A 10 22.65 -10.57 -12.55
CA ALA A 10 22.02 -10.57 -11.23
C ALA A 10 22.61 -9.54 -10.25
N VAL A 11 23.89 -9.21 -10.36
CA VAL A 11 24.60 -8.38 -9.37
C VAL A 11 25.23 -7.15 -9.99
N LEU A 12 25.98 -7.30 -11.08
CA LEU A 12 26.73 -6.20 -11.68
C LEU A 12 25.80 -5.13 -12.26
N ILE A 13 24.76 -5.53 -13.00
CA ILE A 13 23.80 -4.58 -13.60
C ILE A 13 23.08 -3.77 -12.51
N PRO A 14 22.41 -4.36 -11.50
CA PRO A 14 21.75 -3.58 -10.45
C PRO A 14 22.72 -2.68 -9.69
N LEU A 15 23.93 -3.17 -9.39
CA LEU A 15 24.94 -2.40 -8.66
C LEU A 15 25.41 -1.19 -9.46
N LEU A 16 25.65 -1.35 -10.78
CA LEU A 16 25.97 -0.25 -11.67
C LEU A 16 24.80 0.74 -11.80
N SER A 17 23.56 0.26 -11.91
CA SER A 17 22.38 1.14 -11.94
C SER A 17 22.25 1.97 -10.66
N ILE A 18 22.49 1.37 -9.49
CA ILE A 18 22.49 2.07 -8.21
C ILE A 18 23.60 3.13 -8.18
N LEU A 19 24.82 2.77 -8.56
CA LEU A 19 25.95 3.71 -8.60
C LEU A 19 25.68 4.89 -9.54
N ILE A 20 25.21 4.62 -10.76
CA ILE A 20 24.88 5.67 -11.73
C ILE A 20 23.76 6.56 -11.19
N SER A 21 22.71 5.98 -10.58
CA SER A 21 21.65 6.75 -9.94
C SER A 21 22.19 7.67 -8.84
N PHE A 22 23.08 7.18 -7.97
CA PHE A 22 23.71 8.00 -6.94
C PHE A 22 24.56 9.13 -7.51
N VAL A 23 25.34 8.85 -8.56
CA VAL A 23 26.14 9.88 -9.23
C VAL A 23 25.25 10.94 -9.84
N ILE A 24 24.22 10.56 -10.59
CA ILE A 24 23.29 11.51 -11.22
C ILE A 24 22.55 12.33 -10.17
N SER A 25 21.96 11.69 -9.16
CA SER A 25 21.28 12.39 -8.06
C SER A 25 22.24 13.32 -7.30
N GLY A 26 23.47 12.88 -7.06
CA GLY A 26 24.50 13.68 -6.41
C GLY A 26 24.91 14.91 -7.23
N LEU A 27 25.07 14.77 -8.55
CA LEU A 27 25.35 15.89 -9.45
C LEU A 27 24.22 16.93 -9.44
N VAL A 28 22.97 16.49 -9.40
CA VAL A 28 21.82 17.40 -9.28
C VAL A 28 21.85 18.15 -7.95
N ILE A 29 22.15 17.48 -6.84
CA ILE A 29 22.27 18.11 -5.51
C ILE A 29 23.42 19.12 -5.47
N LEU A 30 24.56 18.79 -6.08
CA LEU A 30 25.69 19.72 -6.23
C LEU A 30 25.32 20.95 -7.05
N TYR A 31 24.57 20.76 -8.14
CA TYR A 31 24.10 21.86 -8.98
C TYR A 31 23.19 22.84 -8.21
N LEU A 32 22.43 22.34 -7.24
CA LEU A 32 21.62 23.15 -6.32
C LEU A 32 22.44 23.83 -5.21
N GLY A 33 23.78 23.66 -5.20
CA GLY A 33 24.67 24.23 -4.20
C GLY A 33 24.67 23.50 -2.86
N LEU A 34 24.08 22.30 -2.79
CA LEU A 34 23.99 21.49 -1.58
C LEU A 34 25.04 20.37 -1.57
N ASN A 35 25.40 19.86 -0.39
CA ASN A 35 26.34 18.74 -0.27
C ASN A 35 25.60 17.39 -0.42
N PRO A 36 25.92 16.55 -1.43
CA PRO A 36 25.28 15.24 -1.63
C PRO A 36 25.48 14.27 -0.48
N PHE A 37 26.64 14.30 0.17
CA PHE A 37 26.92 13.42 1.30
C PHE A 37 26.09 13.80 2.53
N GLU A 38 25.84 15.10 2.71
CA GLU A 38 24.94 15.58 3.75
C GLU A 38 23.49 15.20 3.47
N ALA A 39 23.03 15.36 2.23
CA ALA A 39 21.72 14.90 1.80
C ALA A 39 21.54 13.39 2.02
N LEU A 40 22.54 12.57 1.65
CA LEU A 40 22.52 11.13 1.91
C LEU A 40 22.47 10.82 3.40
N ARG A 41 23.28 11.51 4.21
CA ARG A 41 23.27 11.33 5.67
C ARG A 41 21.91 11.67 6.25
N LEU A 42 21.29 12.77 5.83
CA LEU A 42 19.96 13.19 6.25
C LEU A 42 18.88 12.18 5.86
N MET A 43 18.96 11.58 4.67
CA MET A 43 18.04 10.51 4.27
C MET A 43 18.16 9.30 5.19
N VAL A 44 19.38 8.87 5.50
CA VAL A 44 19.63 7.70 6.37
C VAL A 44 19.23 7.98 7.81
N THR A 45 19.63 9.14 8.37
CA THR A 45 19.28 9.50 9.75
C THR A 45 17.81 9.87 9.89
N GLY A 46 17.18 10.45 8.87
CA GLY A 46 15.76 10.72 8.83
C GLY A 46 14.93 9.43 8.85
N ALA A 47 15.37 8.40 8.13
CA ALA A 47 14.70 7.09 8.09
C ALA A 47 14.97 6.23 9.33
N LEU A 48 16.23 6.12 9.78
CA LEU A 48 16.63 5.12 10.80
C LEU A 48 17.11 5.73 12.13
N GLY A 49 17.34 7.04 12.17
CA GLY A 49 17.97 7.72 13.31
C GLY A 49 17.01 8.03 14.46
N SER A 50 15.70 7.84 14.30
CA SER A 50 14.71 8.07 15.35
C SER A 50 13.56 7.07 15.28
N SER A 51 12.86 6.86 16.40
CA SER A 51 11.64 6.05 16.44
C SER A 51 10.54 6.60 15.52
N TYR A 52 10.49 7.92 15.33
CA TYR A 52 9.63 8.57 14.35
C TYR A 52 9.98 8.14 12.92
N GLY A 53 11.26 8.20 12.54
CA GLY A 53 11.76 7.74 11.24
C GLY A 53 11.39 6.28 10.97
N TRP A 54 11.70 5.41 11.93
CA TRP A 54 11.35 3.99 11.86
C TRP A 54 9.85 3.77 11.68
N GLY A 55 9.02 4.52 12.39
CA GLY A 55 7.57 4.38 12.25
C GLY A 55 7.05 4.81 10.89
N TYR A 56 7.61 5.85 10.27
CA TYR A 56 7.28 6.16 8.86
C TYR A 56 7.81 5.10 7.90
N THR A 57 9.05 4.63 8.09
CA THR A 57 9.63 3.59 7.25
C THR A 57 8.77 2.33 7.27
N LEU A 58 8.40 1.82 8.45
CA LEU A 58 7.60 0.60 8.59
C LEU A 58 6.16 0.79 8.12
N PHE A 59 5.59 1.99 8.30
CA PHE A 59 4.28 2.32 7.73
C PHE A 59 4.28 2.22 6.21
N TYR A 60 5.27 2.81 5.52
CA TYR A 60 5.40 2.67 4.07
C TYR A 60 5.74 1.25 3.63
N THR A 61 6.60 0.54 4.38
CA THR A 61 6.89 -0.88 4.13
C THR A 61 5.61 -1.72 4.14
N THR A 62 4.68 -1.46 5.07
CA THR A 62 3.39 -2.16 5.14
C THR A 62 2.61 -2.02 3.83
N ASN A 63 2.51 -0.80 3.29
CA ASN A 63 1.85 -0.55 2.01
C ASN A 63 2.55 -1.27 0.86
N PHE A 64 3.88 -1.25 0.82
CA PHE A 64 4.64 -1.95 -0.23
C PHE A 64 4.48 -3.47 -0.15
N ILE A 65 4.39 -4.05 1.05
CA ILE A 65 4.11 -5.48 1.23
C ILE A 65 2.75 -5.83 0.61
N PHE A 66 1.67 -5.13 0.96
CA PHE A 66 0.35 -5.44 0.43
C PHE A 66 0.25 -5.21 -1.08
N THR A 67 0.84 -4.14 -1.61
CA THR A 67 0.90 -3.89 -3.06
C THR A 67 1.68 -4.98 -3.78
N GLY A 68 2.82 -5.41 -3.22
CA GLY A 68 3.61 -6.52 -3.75
C GLY A 68 2.84 -7.85 -3.74
N LEU A 69 2.14 -8.16 -2.64
CA LEU A 69 1.31 -9.37 -2.53
C LEU A 69 0.16 -9.37 -3.55
N CYS A 70 -0.51 -8.23 -3.74
CA CYS A 70 -1.55 -8.07 -4.75
C CYS A 70 -1.04 -8.45 -6.15
N ALA A 71 0.12 -7.89 -6.55
CA ALA A 71 0.74 -8.22 -7.83
C ALA A 71 1.21 -9.68 -7.90
N ALA A 72 1.85 -10.19 -6.84
CA ALA A 72 2.38 -11.56 -6.79
C ALA A 72 1.29 -12.62 -6.97
N ILE A 73 0.13 -12.44 -6.32
CA ILE A 73 -1.02 -13.34 -6.45
C ILE A 73 -1.54 -13.35 -7.90
N ALA A 74 -1.72 -12.17 -8.51
CA ALA A 74 -2.20 -12.07 -9.88
C ALA A 74 -1.24 -12.71 -10.90
N PHE A 75 0.07 -12.48 -10.73
CA PHE A 75 1.10 -13.11 -11.57
C PHE A 75 1.15 -14.62 -11.40
N HIS A 76 0.94 -15.13 -10.19
CA HIS A 76 0.87 -16.57 -9.96
C HIS A 76 -0.31 -17.21 -10.69
N ALA A 77 -1.43 -16.48 -10.83
CA ALA A 77 -2.57 -16.88 -11.66
C ALA A 77 -2.36 -16.65 -13.17
N ARG A 78 -1.16 -16.23 -13.62
CA ARG A 78 -0.84 -15.87 -15.02
C ARG A 78 -1.70 -14.74 -15.59
N LEU A 79 -2.25 -13.89 -14.72
CA LEU A 79 -3.03 -12.72 -15.12
C LEU A 79 -2.19 -11.46 -14.95
N PHE A 80 -2.05 -10.70 -16.02
CA PHE A 80 -1.40 -9.39 -15.98
C PHE A 80 -2.45 -8.31 -15.71
N ASN A 81 -2.76 -8.11 -14.43
CA ASN A 81 -3.72 -7.11 -13.96
C ASN A 81 -3.01 -5.80 -13.59
N ILE A 82 -3.36 -4.70 -14.24
CA ILE A 82 -2.86 -3.33 -13.93
C ILE A 82 -3.93 -2.52 -13.16
N GLY A 83 -5.09 -3.10 -12.90
CA GLY A 83 -6.23 -2.47 -12.22
C GLY A 83 -6.12 -2.37 -10.70
N GLY A 84 -4.95 -2.63 -10.12
CA GLY A 84 -4.76 -2.67 -8.67
C GLY A 84 -5.10 -1.34 -7.99
N GLU A 85 -4.84 -0.22 -8.64
CA GLU A 85 -5.14 1.12 -8.13
C GLU A 85 -6.65 1.36 -7.97
N GLY A 86 -7.45 1.01 -8.98
CA GLY A 86 -8.91 1.11 -8.91
C GLY A 86 -9.49 0.15 -7.88
N GLN A 87 -8.97 -1.08 -7.82
CA GLN A 87 -9.38 -2.06 -6.81
C GLN A 87 -9.06 -1.60 -5.39
N ALA A 88 -7.89 -0.99 -5.15
CA ALA A 88 -7.51 -0.42 -3.87
C ALA A 88 -8.38 0.79 -3.51
N THR A 89 -8.71 1.65 -4.49
CA THR A 89 -9.59 2.80 -4.30
C THR A 89 -10.98 2.37 -3.83
N LEU A 90 -11.61 1.42 -4.54
CA LEU A 90 -12.93 0.90 -4.13
C LEU A 90 -12.85 0.04 -2.87
N GLY A 91 -11.75 -0.68 -2.65
CA GLY A 91 -11.50 -1.35 -1.38
C GLY A 91 -11.45 -0.37 -0.20
N GLY A 92 -10.83 0.80 -0.38
CA GLY A 92 -10.82 1.89 0.61
C GLY A 92 -12.23 2.43 0.89
N LEU A 93 -13.08 2.54 -0.14
CA LEU A 93 -14.50 2.86 0.05
C LEU A 93 -15.21 1.80 0.89
N GLY A 94 -14.98 0.51 0.61
CA GLY A 94 -15.54 -0.59 1.41
C GLY A 94 -15.11 -0.53 2.89
N VAL A 95 -13.83 -0.25 3.15
CA VAL A 95 -13.31 0.00 4.51
C VAL A 95 -14.03 1.17 5.17
N ALA A 96 -14.12 2.31 4.49
CA ALA A 96 -14.77 3.51 5.03
C ALA A 96 -16.25 3.24 5.37
N LEU A 97 -17.01 2.61 4.46
CA LEU A 97 -18.42 2.30 4.68
C LEU A 97 -18.61 1.35 5.87
N VAL A 98 -17.78 0.32 6.04
CA VAL A 98 -17.86 -0.61 7.18
C VAL A 98 -17.51 0.09 8.49
N CYS A 99 -16.46 0.90 8.51
CA CYS A 99 -16.07 1.67 9.69
C CYS A 99 -17.10 2.73 10.10
N LEU A 100 -17.86 3.25 9.13
CA LEU A 100 -18.90 4.25 9.36
C LEU A 100 -20.28 3.66 9.66
N ALA A 101 -20.59 2.47 9.14
CA ALA A 101 -21.92 1.88 9.30
C ALA A 101 -22.18 1.37 10.72
N VAL A 102 -21.14 0.91 11.42
CA VAL A 102 -21.25 0.29 12.75
C VAL A 102 -20.42 1.09 13.76
N PRO A 103 -20.98 1.46 14.92
CA PRO A 103 -20.20 1.99 16.03
C PRO A 103 -19.43 0.84 16.68
N TRP A 104 -18.22 0.58 16.17
CA TRP A 104 -17.41 -0.52 16.65
C TRP A 104 -17.02 -0.34 18.12
N PRO A 105 -17.17 -1.36 18.98
CA PRO A 105 -16.78 -1.27 20.38
C PRO A 105 -15.26 -1.35 20.56
N HIS A 106 -14.57 -2.05 19.66
CA HIS A 106 -13.12 -2.28 19.74
C HIS A 106 -12.52 -2.60 18.37
N TRP A 107 -11.27 -2.18 18.15
CA TRP A 107 -10.57 -2.27 16.86
C TRP A 107 -10.38 -3.71 16.39
N THR A 108 -10.31 -4.68 17.32
CA THR A 108 -10.17 -6.10 17.02
C THR A 108 -11.35 -6.67 16.22
N LEU A 109 -12.53 -6.07 16.35
CA LEU A 109 -13.72 -6.43 15.56
C LEU A 109 -13.83 -5.57 14.30
N ALA A 110 -13.52 -4.28 14.42
CA ALA A 110 -13.55 -3.35 13.30
C ALA A 110 -12.58 -3.76 12.19
N LEU A 111 -11.37 -4.20 12.54
CA LEU A 111 -10.30 -4.51 11.60
C LEU A 111 -10.62 -5.69 10.68
N PRO A 112 -11.00 -6.90 11.16
CA PRO A 112 -11.42 -7.99 10.28
C PRO A 112 -12.64 -7.62 9.43
N ALA A 113 -13.62 -6.91 10.01
CA ALA A 113 -14.81 -6.48 9.28
C ALA A 113 -14.45 -5.50 8.14
N ALA A 114 -13.58 -4.53 8.42
CA ALA A 114 -13.08 -3.59 7.43
C ALA A 114 -12.25 -4.29 6.35
N MET A 115 -11.41 -5.27 6.71
CA MET A 115 -10.67 -6.09 5.75
C MET A 115 -11.62 -6.86 4.81
N ILE A 116 -12.69 -7.45 5.34
CA ILE A 116 -13.71 -8.13 4.54
C ILE A 116 -14.43 -7.12 3.65
N GLY A 117 -14.82 -5.96 4.18
CA GLY A 117 -15.45 -4.87 3.40
C GLY A 117 -14.57 -4.42 2.24
N GLY A 118 -13.29 -4.17 2.50
CA GLY A 118 -12.32 -3.80 1.47
C GLY A 118 -12.10 -4.89 0.43
N ALA A 119 -11.99 -6.16 0.87
CA ALA A 119 -11.84 -7.30 -0.03
C ALA A 119 -13.07 -7.48 -0.94
N LEU A 120 -14.29 -7.36 -0.39
CA LEU A 120 -15.54 -7.49 -1.15
C LEU A 120 -15.69 -6.38 -2.19
N PHE A 121 -15.42 -5.13 -1.82
CA PHE A 121 -15.51 -4.01 -2.76
C PHE A 121 -14.41 -4.06 -3.83
N GLY A 122 -13.18 -4.39 -3.44
CA GLY A 122 -12.08 -4.59 -4.39
C GLY A 122 -12.36 -5.75 -5.36
N ALA A 123 -12.90 -6.87 -4.85
CA ALA A 123 -13.30 -8.01 -5.67
C ALA A 123 -14.48 -7.69 -6.59
N ALA A 124 -15.49 -6.97 -6.10
CA ALA A 124 -16.62 -6.52 -6.91
C ALA A 124 -16.14 -5.60 -8.05
N TRP A 125 -15.17 -4.73 -7.79
CA TRP A 125 -14.56 -3.88 -8.81
C TRP A 125 -13.75 -4.69 -9.84
N ALA A 126 -12.93 -5.63 -9.37
CA ALA A 126 -12.14 -6.52 -10.21
C ALA A 126 -13.00 -7.47 -11.05
N PHE A 127 -14.17 -7.85 -10.54
CA PHE A 127 -15.09 -8.78 -11.20
C PHE A 127 -15.56 -8.27 -12.56
N ILE A 128 -15.79 -6.95 -12.70
CA ILE A 128 -16.31 -6.39 -13.95
C ILE A 128 -15.30 -6.54 -15.10
N PRO A 129 -14.03 -6.08 -15.00
CA PRO A 129 -13.03 -6.35 -16.04
C PRO A 129 -12.76 -7.85 -16.26
N ALA A 130 -12.73 -8.65 -15.18
CA ALA A 130 -12.51 -10.09 -15.30
C ALA A 130 -13.63 -10.80 -16.07
N TRP A 131 -14.89 -10.42 -15.82
CA TRP A 131 -16.05 -10.93 -16.55
C TRP A 131 -16.03 -10.52 -18.03
N LEU A 132 -15.68 -9.26 -18.32
CA LEU A 132 -15.54 -8.77 -19.68
C LEU A 132 -14.46 -9.52 -20.45
N GLN A 133 -13.32 -9.80 -19.82
CA GLN A 133 -12.28 -10.64 -20.41
C GLN A 133 -12.81 -12.05 -20.69
N ALA A 134 -13.42 -12.71 -19.70
CA ALA A 134 -13.85 -14.10 -19.81
C ALA A 134 -14.98 -14.32 -20.83
N ARG A 135 -15.92 -13.37 -20.97
CA ARG A 135 -17.08 -13.50 -21.86
C ARG A 135 -16.91 -12.85 -23.22
N ARG A 136 -16.21 -11.71 -23.29
CA ARG A 136 -16.11 -10.90 -24.53
C ARG A 136 -14.70 -10.91 -25.13
N GLY A 137 -13.73 -11.58 -24.50
CA GLY A 137 -12.34 -11.59 -24.98
C GLY A 137 -11.66 -10.23 -24.90
N SER A 138 -12.17 -9.31 -24.08
CA SER A 138 -11.58 -7.99 -23.91
C SER A 138 -10.17 -8.10 -23.29
N HIS A 139 -9.24 -7.26 -23.77
CA HIS A 139 -7.87 -7.29 -23.27
C HIS A 139 -7.79 -6.76 -21.83
N ILE A 140 -7.48 -7.64 -20.87
CA ILE A 140 -7.53 -7.34 -19.43
C ILE A 140 -6.74 -6.08 -19.06
N VAL A 141 -5.56 -5.90 -19.65
CA VAL A 141 -4.69 -4.74 -19.36
C VAL A 141 -5.40 -3.43 -19.70
N ILE A 142 -5.95 -3.29 -20.90
CA ILE A 142 -6.61 -2.06 -21.34
C ILE A 142 -7.85 -1.81 -20.49
N THR A 143 -8.68 -2.85 -20.29
CA THR A 143 -9.91 -2.70 -19.49
C THR A 143 -9.62 -2.31 -18.05
N THR A 144 -8.59 -2.89 -17.43
CA THR A 144 -8.25 -2.61 -16.04
C THR A 144 -7.65 -1.21 -15.86
N ILE A 145 -6.83 -0.74 -16.80
CA ILE A 145 -6.33 0.66 -16.81
C ILE A 145 -7.50 1.64 -16.94
N MET A 146 -8.42 1.42 -17.88
CA MET A 146 -9.60 2.29 -18.03
C MET A 146 -10.46 2.31 -16.77
N PHE A 147 -10.59 1.17 -16.10
CA PHE A 147 -11.33 1.07 -14.84
C PHE A 147 -10.64 1.78 -13.66
N ASN A 148 -9.33 2.00 -13.68
CA ASN A 148 -8.66 2.84 -12.67
C ASN A 148 -9.15 4.29 -12.77
N TYR A 149 -9.26 4.84 -13.99
CA TYR A 149 -9.77 6.20 -14.18
C TYR A 149 -11.25 6.32 -13.77
N ILE A 150 -12.07 5.31 -14.11
CA ILE A 150 -13.47 5.28 -13.68
C ILE A 150 -13.55 5.21 -12.14
N ALA A 151 -12.72 4.41 -11.50
CA ALA A 151 -12.66 4.32 -10.04
C ALA A 151 -12.30 5.66 -9.40
N ALA A 152 -11.30 6.35 -9.93
CA ALA A 152 -10.89 7.66 -9.44
C ALA A 152 -12.02 8.70 -9.58
N ALA A 153 -12.65 8.79 -10.75
CA ALA A 153 -13.77 9.69 -10.99
C ALA A 153 -14.97 9.38 -10.09
N LEU A 154 -15.29 8.10 -9.93
CA LEU A 154 -16.36 7.64 -9.04
C LEU A 154 -16.05 8.00 -7.58
N MET A 155 -14.82 7.76 -7.12
CA MET A 155 -14.44 8.05 -5.74
C MET A 155 -14.53 9.54 -5.43
N VAL A 156 -14.07 10.41 -6.35
CA VAL A 156 -14.23 11.86 -6.21
C VAL A 156 -15.70 12.24 -6.09
N TYR A 157 -16.56 11.72 -6.96
CA TYR A 157 -18.00 11.97 -6.91
C TYR A 157 -18.61 11.52 -5.56
N LEU A 158 -18.35 10.27 -5.15
CA LEU A 158 -18.91 9.71 -3.91
C LEU A 158 -18.46 10.51 -2.69
N VAL A 159 -17.18 10.90 -2.63
CA VAL A 159 -16.65 11.63 -1.48
C VAL A 159 -17.21 13.05 -1.43
N VAL A 160 -17.24 13.77 -2.55
CA VAL A 160 -17.65 15.18 -2.59
C VAL A 160 -19.15 15.35 -2.41
N GLU A 161 -19.94 14.52 -3.10
CA GLU A 161 -21.40 14.70 -3.20
C GLU A 161 -22.18 13.89 -2.16
N ILE A 162 -21.67 12.74 -1.71
CA ILE A 162 -22.45 11.79 -0.91
C ILE A 162 -21.89 11.58 0.50
N LEU A 163 -20.58 11.39 0.65
CA LEU A 163 -19.99 10.96 1.92
C LEU A 163 -19.47 12.11 2.79
N LYS A 164 -19.29 13.29 2.20
CA LYS A 164 -18.86 14.49 2.92
C LYS A 164 -19.93 14.93 3.94
N PRO A 165 -19.55 15.25 5.19
CA PRO A 165 -20.49 15.79 6.17
C PRO A 165 -21.15 17.09 5.70
N GLU A 166 -22.42 17.28 6.05
CA GLU A 166 -23.14 18.53 5.78
C GLU A 166 -22.39 19.74 6.38
N GLY A 167 -22.18 20.77 5.57
CA GLY A 167 -21.43 21.96 5.96
C GLY A 167 -19.91 21.84 5.90
N SER A 168 -19.34 20.66 5.60
CA SER A 168 -17.91 20.52 5.32
C SER A 168 -17.59 20.92 3.88
N MET A 169 -16.44 21.57 3.67
CA MET A 169 -15.85 21.75 2.34
C MET A 169 -14.74 20.74 2.05
N ASP A 170 -14.30 19.97 3.04
CA ASP A 170 -13.25 18.97 2.88
C ASP A 170 -13.81 17.75 2.12
N PRO A 171 -13.16 17.30 1.04
CA PRO A 171 -13.53 16.08 0.33
C PRO A 171 -13.07 14.86 1.14
N ALA A 172 -13.69 14.64 2.29
CA ALA A 172 -13.41 13.53 3.18
C ALA A 172 -14.70 13.07 3.86
N THR A 173 -14.75 11.79 4.21
CA THR A 173 -15.84 11.26 5.02
C THR A 173 -15.80 11.85 6.43
N ARG A 174 -16.87 11.65 7.20
CA ARG A 174 -16.80 11.84 8.66
C ARG A 174 -15.67 10.98 9.26
N ARG A 175 -15.10 11.44 10.38
CA ARG A 175 -14.06 10.69 11.10
C ARG A 175 -14.62 9.35 11.61
N PHE A 176 -13.78 8.33 11.60
CA PHE A 176 -14.13 7.03 12.16
C PHE A 176 -14.23 7.12 13.68
N GLY A 177 -15.07 6.27 14.28
CA GLY A 177 -15.19 6.21 15.74
C GLY A 177 -13.94 5.63 16.40
N PRO A 178 -13.74 5.85 17.71
CA PRO A 178 -12.54 5.42 18.43
C PRO A 178 -12.33 3.89 18.39
N GLY A 179 -13.42 3.11 18.37
CA GLY A 179 -13.31 1.65 18.24
C GLY A 179 -12.90 1.15 16.84
N ALA A 180 -12.74 2.04 15.86
CA ALA A 180 -12.17 1.74 14.55
C ALA A 180 -10.73 2.28 14.39
N GLU A 181 -10.18 2.96 15.41
CA GLU A 181 -8.79 3.41 15.41
C GLU A 181 -7.86 2.24 15.74
N LEU A 182 -6.81 2.07 14.93
CA LEU A 182 -5.85 0.99 15.13
C LEU A 182 -4.79 1.39 16.16
N PRO A 183 -4.37 0.46 17.03
CA PRO A 183 -3.31 0.73 18.00
C PRO A 183 -1.99 1.03 17.28
N LEU A 184 -1.34 2.12 17.69
CA LEU A 184 -0.06 2.53 17.15
C LEU A 184 1.07 1.71 17.77
N PHE A 185 2.24 1.74 17.14
CA PHE A 185 3.44 1.11 17.69
C PHE A 185 3.84 1.71 19.04
N ALA A 186 3.55 2.99 19.29
CA ALA A 186 3.73 3.59 20.60
C ALA A 186 2.91 2.88 21.70
N ASP A 187 1.66 2.54 21.40
CA ASP A 187 0.78 1.85 22.35
C ASP A 187 1.24 0.40 22.55
N ILE A 188 1.58 -0.29 21.47
CA ILE A 188 1.98 -1.70 21.49
C ILE A 188 3.33 -1.90 22.18
N PHE A 189 4.35 -1.12 21.80
CA PHE A 189 5.69 -1.22 22.37
C PHE A 189 5.80 -0.57 23.75
N GLY A 190 4.93 0.39 24.06
CA GLY A 190 4.77 0.95 25.40
C GLY A 190 4.44 -0.11 26.45
N LEU A 191 3.64 -1.14 26.10
CA LEU A 191 3.34 -2.28 26.98
C LEU A 191 4.57 -3.12 27.33
N VAL A 192 5.59 -3.12 26.46
CA VAL A 192 6.85 -3.87 26.60
C VAL A 192 7.97 -2.96 27.17
N GLY A 193 7.68 -1.68 27.43
CA GLY A 193 8.63 -0.72 27.97
C GLY A 193 9.62 -0.15 26.94
N ILE A 194 9.37 -0.32 25.64
CA ILE A 194 10.22 0.23 24.57
C ILE A 194 9.66 1.60 24.16
N PRO A 195 10.41 2.70 24.34
CA PRO A 195 9.93 4.04 24.00
C PRO A 195 9.85 4.21 22.47
N PHE A 196 8.64 4.48 21.97
CA PHE A 196 8.38 4.75 20.55
C PHE A 196 7.60 6.05 20.40
N SER A 197 7.79 6.76 19.28
CA SER A 197 7.13 8.05 19.06
C SER A 197 5.63 7.88 18.85
N SER A 198 4.81 8.56 19.66
CA SER A 198 3.35 8.57 19.53
C SER A 198 2.84 9.27 18.27
N SER A 199 3.68 10.09 17.64
CA SER A 199 3.35 10.78 16.38
C SER A 199 3.62 9.92 15.14
N ALA A 200 4.18 8.72 15.31
CA ALA A 200 4.52 7.85 14.20
C ALA A 200 3.32 7.02 13.74
N PRO A 201 3.04 6.93 12.43
CA PRO A 201 1.82 6.30 11.91
C PRO A 201 1.87 4.77 11.89
N ALA A 202 3.02 4.16 12.22
CA ALA A 202 3.15 2.71 12.28
C ALA A 202 2.17 2.12 13.30
N ASN A 203 1.46 1.08 12.87
CA ASN A 203 0.37 0.49 13.60
C ASN A 203 0.31 -1.02 13.36
N ILE A 204 -0.62 -1.70 14.01
CA ILE A 204 -0.74 -3.16 13.99
C ILE A 204 -0.84 -3.79 12.58
N SER A 205 -1.26 -3.03 11.55
CA SER A 205 -1.34 -3.53 10.18
C SER A 205 -0.01 -4.07 9.63
N PHE A 206 1.14 -3.61 10.13
CA PHE A 206 2.45 -4.16 9.76
C PHE A 206 2.56 -5.66 10.09
N PHE A 207 2.11 -6.07 11.28
CA PHE A 207 2.13 -7.48 11.68
C PHE A 207 1.16 -8.31 10.84
N ILE A 208 0.03 -7.73 10.44
CA ILE A 208 -0.94 -8.36 9.54
C ILE A 208 -0.33 -8.52 8.15
N ALA A 209 0.44 -7.56 7.67
CA ALA A 209 1.15 -7.66 6.39
C ALA A 209 2.18 -8.78 6.41
N LEU A 210 2.95 -8.92 7.50
CA LEU A 210 3.88 -10.04 7.67
C LEU A 210 3.15 -11.39 7.73
N LEU A 211 2.02 -11.46 8.45
CA LEU A 211 1.18 -12.65 8.49
C LEU A 211 0.63 -12.98 7.10
N ALA A 212 0.18 -11.99 6.33
CA ALA A 212 -0.30 -12.17 4.96
C ALA A 212 0.81 -12.68 4.03
N CYS A 213 2.04 -12.19 4.17
CA CYS A 213 3.21 -12.74 3.46
C CYS A 213 3.44 -14.21 3.79
N LEU A 214 3.38 -14.58 5.07
CA LEU A 214 3.54 -15.97 5.50
C LEU A 214 2.41 -16.85 4.94
N LEU A 215 1.17 -16.39 5.00
CA LEU A 215 0.00 -17.09 4.44
C LEU A 215 0.11 -17.25 2.92
N PHE A 216 0.57 -16.23 2.20
CA PHE A 216 0.82 -16.32 0.77
C PHE A 216 1.91 -17.34 0.45
N TRP A 217 3.02 -17.33 1.20
CA TRP A 217 4.08 -18.33 1.03
C TRP A 217 3.57 -19.75 1.29
N LEU A 218 2.77 -19.95 2.35
CA LEU A 218 2.13 -21.24 2.64
C LEU A 218 1.17 -21.65 1.52
N LEU A 219 0.34 -20.74 1.02
CA LEU A 219 -0.56 -21.02 -0.09
C LEU A 219 0.22 -21.47 -1.33
N VAL A 220 1.20 -20.70 -1.77
CA VAL A 220 1.91 -20.98 -3.03
C VAL A 220 2.84 -22.19 -2.96
N TRP A 221 3.57 -22.38 -1.86
CA TRP A 221 4.61 -23.42 -1.77
C TRP A 221 4.20 -24.65 -0.96
N ARG A 222 3.15 -24.59 -0.13
CA ARG A 222 2.70 -25.73 0.68
C ARG A 222 1.37 -26.32 0.21
N THR A 223 0.53 -25.58 -0.51
CA THR A 223 -0.63 -26.18 -1.16
C THR A 223 -0.24 -26.67 -2.55
N ARG A 224 -0.68 -27.90 -2.90
CA ARG A 224 -0.27 -28.62 -4.11
C ARG A 224 -0.98 -28.09 -5.36
#